data_AF-A0A8I5NP77-F1
#
_entry.id   AF-A0A8I5NP77-F1
#
_cell.length_a   1.000
_cell.length_b   1.000
_cell.length_c   1.000
_cell.angle_alpha   90.00
_cell.angle_beta   90.00
_cell.angle_gamma   90.00
#
_symmetry.space_group_name_H-M   'P 1'
#
loop_
_entity.id
_entity.type
_entity.pdbx_description
1 polymer ?
#
loop_
_entity_poly.entity_id
_entity_poly.type
_entity_poly.pdbx_seq_one_letter_code
_entity_poly.pdbx_strand_id
1 'polypeptide(L)'
;MAPKAKKEAPAPPKAEAKAKALKAKKAVLKGVHSHKKKIGTSPTFQRPKTLRLRRQPKYPRKSAPRRNKPDGEKTAYVPLAPDYDALDAANKIGII
;
A
#
# COMPACT_ATOMS: atom_id res chain seq x y z
N MET A 1 -53.04 11.68 -57.02
CA MET A 1 -52.28 10.43 -57.27
C MET A 1 -51.40 10.19 -56.04
N ALA A 2 -51.81 9.29 -55.15
CA ALA A 2 -51.17 9.08 -53.84
C ALA A 2 -50.15 7.93 -53.90
N PRO A 3 -48.99 8.01 -53.21
CA PRO A 3 -48.04 6.92 -53.19
C PRO A 3 -48.57 5.78 -52.30
N LYS A 4 -48.65 4.57 -52.87
CA LYS A 4 -49.01 3.35 -52.14
C LYS A 4 -47.87 2.99 -51.16
N ALA A 5 -48.19 2.92 -49.88
CA ALA A 5 -47.31 2.39 -48.85
C ALA A 5 -47.03 0.90 -49.12
N LYS A 6 -45.74 0.54 -49.30
CA LYS A 6 -45.30 -0.86 -49.30
C LYS A 6 -45.46 -1.40 -47.88
N LYS A 7 -46.37 -2.34 -47.70
CA LYS A 7 -46.56 -3.09 -46.47
C LYS A 7 -45.46 -4.15 -46.41
N GLU A 8 -44.40 -3.88 -45.63
CA GLU A 8 -43.37 -4.88 -45.34
C GLU A 8 -43.97 -6.06 -44.56
N ALA A 9 -43.63 -7.27 -44.97
CA ALA A 9 -44.06 -8.50 -44.33
C ALA A 9 -43.51 -8.57 -42.89
N PRO A 10 -44.30 -9.08 -41.92
CA PRO A 10 -43.83 -9.22 -40.54
C PRO A 10 -42.67 -10.23 -40.50
N ALA A 11 -41.56 -9.81 -39.89
CA ALA A 11 -40.38 -10.64 -39.71
C ALA A 11 -40.74 -11.97 -39.00
N PRO A 12 -40.04 -13.09 -39.30
CA PRO A 12 -40.36 -14.39 -38.73
C PRO A 12 -40.30 -14.32 -37.18
N PRO A 13 -41.34 -14.78 -36.47
CA PRO A 13 -41.51 -14.55 -35.02
C PRO A 13 -40.36 -15.07 -34.17
N LYS A 14 -39.60 -16.05 -34.69
CA LYS A 14 -38.41 -16.62 -34.03
C LYS A 14 -37.23 -15.65 -33.96
N ALA A 15 -37.08 -14.73 -34.91
CA ALA A 15 -35.99 -13.76 -34.93
C ALA A 15 -36.24 -12.63 -33.91
N GLU A 16 -37.47 -12.14 -33.84
CA GLU A 16 -37.88 -11.15 -32.84
C GLU A 16 -37.78 -11.69 -31.41
N ALA A 17 -38.14 -12.95 -31.19
CA ALA A 17 -38.04 -13.59 -29.88
C ALA A 17 -36.59 -13.64 -29.37
N LYS A 18 -35.64 -13.98 -30.25
CA LYS A 18 -34.20 -13.99 -29.92
C LYS A 18 -33.67 -12.59 -29.61
N ALA A 19 -34.07 -11.58 -30.38
CA ALA A 19 -33.66 -10.19 -30.13
C ALA A 19 -34.20 -9.66 -28.79
N LYS A 20 -35.48 -9.93 -28.48
CA LYS A 20 -36.10 -9.57 -27.20
C LYS A 20 -35.42 -10.27 -26.02
N ALA A 21 -35.08 -11.55 -26.17
CA ALA A 21 -34.35 -12.31 -25.14
C ALA A 21 -32.93 -11.77 -24.89
N LEU A 22 -32.20 -11.41 -25.95
CA LEU A 22 -30.85 -10.82 -25.80
C LEU A 22 -30.89 -9.43 -25.15
N LYS A 23 -31.94 -8.64 -25.43
CA LYS A 23 -32.15 -7.32 -24.82
C LYS A 23 -32.52 -7.46 -23.34
N ALA A 24 -33.38 -8.42 -22.99
CA ALA A 24 -33.74 -8.74 -21.61
C ALA A 24 -32.52 -9.24 -20.81
N LYS A 25 -31.72 -10.16 -21.36
CA LYS A 25 -30.48 -10.63 -20.72
C LYS A 25 -29.52 -9.48 -20.40
N LYS A 26 -29.33 -8.54 -21.33
CA LYS A 26 -28.49 -7.36 -21.10
C LYS A 26 -29.06 -6.41 -20.03
N ALA A 27 -30.37 -6.29 -19.93
CA ALA A 27 -31.04 -5.46 -18.92
C ALA A 27 -31.01 -6.07 -17.50
N VAL A 28 -30.97 -7.40 -17.39
CA VAL A 28 -30.94 -8.13 -16.11
C VAL A 28 -29.54 -8.12 -15.48
N LEU A 29 -28.48 -8.07 -16.28
CA LEU A 29 -27.12 -8.05 -15.79
C LEU A 29 -26.83 -6.75 -15.05
N LYS A 30 -26.22 -6.85 -13.85
CA LYS A 30 -25.75 -5.67 -13.13
C LYS A 30 -24.73 -4.91 -13.99
N GLY A 31 -24.96 -3.61 -14.13
CA GLY A 31 -24.05 -2.71 -14.83
C GLY A 31 -22.65 -2.66 -14.20
N VAL A 32 -21.71 -2.10 -14.95
CA VAL A 32 -20.27 -2.07 -14.65
C VAL A 32 -19.97 -1.35 -13.33
N HIS A 33 -20.75 -0.33 -12.98
CA HIS A 33 -20.69 0.35 -11.68
C HIS A 33 -21.76 -0.20 -10.74
N SER A 34 -21.48 -1.33 -10.08
CA SER A 34 -22.38 -1.89 -9.07
C SER A 34 -21.64 -2.19 -7.78
N HIS A 35 -22.18 -1.69 -6.66
CA HIS A 35 -21.74 -2.13 -5.35
C HIS A 35 -22.23 -3.56 -5.11
N LYS A 36 -21.28 -4.49 -4.94
CA LYS A 36 -21.55 -5.87 -4.54
C LYS A 36 -21.86 -5.89 -3.05
N LYS A 37 -22.92 -6.62 -2.66
CA LYS A 37 -23.21 -6.86 -1.24
C LYS A 37 -22.07 -7.70 -0.65
N LYS A 38 -21.48 -7.23 0.45
CA LYS A 38 -20.44 -7.98 1.16
C LYS A 38 -21.10 -8.95 2.13
N ILE A 39 -20.97 -10.24 1.87
CA ILE A 39 -21.54 -11.32 2.70
C ILE A 39 -20.43 -11.81 3.64
N GLY A 40 -20.67 -11.79 4.94
CA GLY A 40 -19.77 -12.39 5.94
C GLY A 40 -20.10 -13.87 6.10
N THR A 41 -19.16 -14.75 5.78
CA THR A 41 -19.31 -16.22 5.90
C THR A 41 -18.79 -16.78 7.22
N SER A 42 -18.05 -15.98 7.99
CA SER A 42 -17.55 -16.36 9.31
C SER A 42 -18.57 -15.98 10.39
N PRO A 43 -18.76 -16.81 11.44
CA PRO A 43 -19.58 -16.46 12.59
C PRO A 43 -18.93 -15.38 13.47
N THR A 44 -17.63 -15.11 13.30
CA THR A 44 -16.89 -14.17 14.15
C THR A 44 -16.78 -12.81 13.48
N PHE A 45 -17.20 -11.76 14.18
CA PHE A 45 -17.02 -10.38 13.72
C PHE A 45 -15.57 -9.92 13.89
N GLN A 46 -14.88 -9.66 12.79
CA GLN A 46 -13.50 -9.18 12.80
C GLN A 46 -13.45 -7.67 12.64
N ARG A 47 -12.58 -7.03 13.43
CA ARG A 47 -12.32 -5.59 13.29
C ARG A 47 -11.87 -5.28 11.86
N PRO A 48 -12.52 -4.35 11.14
CA PRO A 48 -12.11 -4.00 9.80
C PRO A 48 -10.73 -3.35 9.83
N LYS A 49 -9.93 -3.61 8.80
CA LYS A 49 -8.64 -2.95 8.61
C LYS A 49 -8.91 -1.51 8.21
N THR A 50 -8.58 -0.60 9.10
CA THR A 50 -8.64 0.84 8.86
C THR A 50 -7.27 1.34 8.44
N LEU A 51 -7.25 2.44 7.67
CA LEU A 51 -6.01 3.14 7.36
C LEU A 51 -5.38 3.63 8.67
N ARG A 52 -4.07 3.38 8.83
CA ARG A 52 -3.27 3.85 9.96
C ARG A 52 -2.19 4.78 9.43
N LEU A 53 -2.36 6.08 9.63
CA LEU A 53 -1.36 7.07 9.23
C LEU A 53 -0.12 6.96 10.12
N ARG A 54 1.05 7.14 9.51
CA ARG A 54 2.29 7.33 10.26
C ARG A 54 2.19 8.63 11.06
N ARG A 55 2.73 8.63 12.29
CA ARG A 55 2.81 9.85 13.09
C ARG A 55 3.63 10.90 12.36
N GLN A 56 3.06 12.09 12.17
CA GLN A 56 3.74 13.31 11.72
C GLN A 56 3.67 14.33 12.87
N PRO A 57 4.61 14.27 13.83
CA PRO A 57 4.60 15.22 14.93
C PRO A 57 4.89 16.64 14.40
N LYS A 58 4.20 17.64 14.93
CA LYS A 58 4.42 19.04 14.54
C LYS A 58 5.79 19.58 14.99
N TYR A 59 6.33 19.03 16.08
CA TYR A 59 7.61 19.39 16.67
C TYR A 59 8.39 18.13 17.09
N PRO A 60 9.73 18.15 17.06
CA PRO A 60 10.51 17.00 17.47
C PRO A 60 10.38 16.76 18.98
N ARG A 61 10.42 15.49 19.41
CA ARG A 61 10.34 15.13 20.85
C ARG A 61 11.54 15.59 21.67
N LYS A 62 12.66 15.87 21.00
CA LYS A 62 13.92 16.34 21.59
C LYS A 62 14.44 17.48 20.73
N SER A 63 15.01 18.49 21.36
CA SER A 63 15.60 19.63 20.66
C SER A 63 16.85 19.25 19.86
N ALA A 64 17.68 18.32 20.35
CA ALA A 64 18.90 17.89 19.70
C ALA A 64 19.00 16.35 19.58
N PRO A 65 19.61 15.83 18.49
CA PRO A 65 19.97 14.42 18.41
C PRO A 65 21.03 14.06 19.46
N ARG A 66 21.07 12.79 19.87
CA ARG A 66 22.13 12.32 20.77
C ARG A 66 23.46 12.27 20.01
N ARG A 67 24.56 12.62 20.69
CA ARG A 67 25.91 12.38 20.17
C ARG A 67 26.15 10.88 20.03
N ASN A 68 26.87 10.49 18.98
CA ASN A 68 27.37 9.12 18.84
C ASN A 68 28.36 8.88 19.98
N LYS A 69 28.04 7.97 20.90
CA LYS A 69 29.00 7.50 21.90
C LYS A 69 29.93 6.50 21.22
N PRO A 70 31.25 6.58 21.40
CA PRO A 70 32.17 5.55 20.92
C PRO A 70 32.01 4.29 21.77
N ASP A 71 31.73 3.16 21.12
CA ASP A 71 31.40 1.88 21.77
C ASP A 71 32.63 1.00 22.06
N GLY A 72 33.83 1.59 22.09
CA GLY A 72 35.07 0.88 22.45
C GLY A 72 35.82 0.18 21.31
N GLU A 73 35.36 0.23 20.06
CA GLU A 73 36.13 -0.28 18.90
C GLU A 73 37.06 0.77 18.28
N LYS A 74 36.72 2.06 18.42
CA LYS A 74 37.64 3.17 18.11
C LYS A 74 38.46 3.51 19.34
N THR A 75 39.22 2.54 19.83
CA THR A 75 40.41 2.83 20.63
C THR A 75 41.37 3.56 19.67
N ALA A 76 41.77 4.78 19.97
CA ALA A 76 42.81 5.44 19.19
C ALA A 76 44.12 4.70 19.45
N TYR A 77 44.49 3.76 18.58
CA TYR A 77 45.77 3.07 18.65
C TYR A 77 46.87 4.02 18.16
N VAL A 78 47.84 4.29 19.03
CA VAL A 78 49.05 5.03 18.68
C VAL A 78 50.19 4.01 18.64
N PRO A 79 50.87 3.80 17.50
CA PRO A 79 52.06 2.96 17.47
C PRO A 79 53.18 3.67 18.25
N LEU A 80 53.75 2.98 19.23
CA LEU A 80 54.92 3.46 19.97
C LEU A 80 56.20 3.03 19.26
N ALA A 81 57.25 3.85 19.34
CA ALA A 81 58.57 3.41 18.90
C ALA A 81 59.10 2.35 19.88
N PRO A 82 60.00 1.44 19.44
CA PRO A 82 60.42 0.28 20.24
C PRO A 82 61.05 0.64 21.59
N ASP A 83 61.63 1.83 21.69
CA ASP A 83 62.34 2.31 22.89
C ASP A 83 61.39 2.88 23.96
N TYR A 84 60.10 3.05 23.66
CA TYR A 84 59.13 3.61 24.58
C TYR A 84 58.27 2.51 25.23
N ASP A 85 58.26 2.51 26.57
CA ASP A 85 57.38 1.63 27.35
C ASP A 85 55.92 2.11 27.23
N ALA A 86 55.03 1.15 26.96
CA ALA A 86 53.60 1.38 26.84
C ALA A 86 52.98 1.86 28.16
N LEU A 87 53.49 1.41 29.31
CA LEU A 87 52.95 1.79 30.62
C LEU A 87 53.23 3.27 30.93
N ASP A 88 54.46 3.73 30.69
CA ASP A 88 54.86 5.12 30.93
C ASP A 88 54.13 6.09 29.99
N ALA A 89 53.99 5.72 28.71
CA ALA A 89 53.22 6.49 27.74
C ALA A 89 51.73 6.60 28.11
N ALA A 90 51.11 5.52 28.58
CA ALA A 90 49.70 5.51 28.99
C ALA A 90 49.45 6.37 30.24
N ASN A 91 50.34 6.29 31.24
CA ASN A 91 50.28 7.11 32.46
C ASN A 91 50.45 8.61 32.16
N LYS A 92 51.26 8.94 31.14
CA LYS A 92 51.51 10.33 30.73
C LYS A 92 50.35 10.95 29.92
N ILE A 93 49.64 10.14 29.13
CA ILE A 93 48.46 10.58 28.35
C ILE A 93 47.18 10.58 29.22
N GLY A 94 47.17 9.84 30.34
CA GLY A 94 46.05 9.77 31.27
C GLY A 94 44.91 8.86 30.81
N ILE A 95 45.26 7.76 30.14
CA ILE A 95 44.31 6.73 29.68
C ILE A 95 44.04 5.68 30.77
N ILE A 96 44.98 5.52 31.71
CA ILE A 96 44.90 4.65 32.90
C ILE A 96 44.68 5.51 34.14
#